data_AF-A0A3M1ELW8-F1
#
_entry.id   AF-A0A3M1ELW8-F1
#
_cell.length_a   1.000
_cell.length_b   1.000
_cell.length_c   1.000
_cell.angle_alpha   90.00
_cell.angle_beta   90.00
_cell.angle_gamma   90.00
#
_symmetry.space_group_name_H-M   'P 1'
#
loop_
_entity.id
_entity.type
_entity.pdbx_description
1 polymer ?
#
loop_
_entity_poly.entity_id
_entity_poly.type
_entity_poly.pdbx_seq_one_letter_code
_entity_poly.pdbx_strand_id
1 'polypeptide(L)' 'TSDVEILSDYVDGLLFVIRAEQTPREAVIRAINHLNAEQILGIVLNATRARSENDKYYYYSYYRRYGFKEG' A
#
# COMPACT_ATOMS: atom_id res chain seq x y z
N THR A 1 17.80 11.20 -6.38
CA THR A 1 17.22 12.54 -6.20
C THR A 1 15.94 12.66 -6.97
N SER A 2 14.87 12.29 -6.28
CA SER A 2 13.50 12.70 -6.61
C SER A 2 13.13 13.96 -5.85
N ASP A 3 12.16 14.73 -6.32
CA ASP A 3 11.68 15.93 -5.62
C ASP A 3 11.22 15.61 -4.19
N VAL A 4 10.67 14.40 -3.97
CA VAL A 4 10.20 13.95 -2.65
C VAL A 4 11.35 13.78 -1.66
N GLU A 5 12.53 13.31 -2.10
CA GLU A 5 13.71 13.17 -1.22
C GLU A 5 14.23 14.53 -0.76
N ILE A 6 14.03 15.61 -1.54
CA ILE A 6 14.43 16.96 -1.12
C ILE A 6 13.38 17.53 -0.15
N LEU A 7 12.11 17.35 -0.47
CA LEU A 7 11.00 17.90 0.32
C LEU A 7 10.84 17.21 1.68
N SER A 8 11.25 15.95 1.81
CA SER A 8 11.17 15.19 3.07
C SER A 8 11.98 15.83 4.20
N ASP A 9 13.01 16.61 3.90
CA ASP A 9 13.84 17.28 4.91
C ASP A 9 13.16 18.52 5.52
N TYR A 10 12.07 18.99 4.91
CA TYR A 10 11.37 20.23 5.31
C TYR A 10 9.97 19.96 5.89
N VAL A 11 9.59 18.69 6.06
CA VAL A 11 8.27 18.29 6.57
C VAL A 11 8.41 17.27 7.68
N ASP A 12 7.45 17.26 8.61
CA ASP A 12 7.44 16.30 9.72
C ASP A 12 7.05 14.87 9.29
N GLY A 13 6.46 14.73 8.11
CA GLY A 13 6.12 13.41 7.57
C GLY A 13 5.37 13.43 6.24
N LEU A 14 5.22 12.25 5.68
CA LEU A 14 4.68 11.97 4.35
C LEU A 14 3.47 11.05 4.45
N LEU A 15 2.45 11.31 3.64
CA LEU A 15 1.32 10.39 3.44
C LEU A 15 1.45 9.74 2.06
N PHE A 16 1.63 8.42 2.02
CA PHE A 16 1.90 7.73 0.76
C PHE A 16 0.61 7.21 0.12
N VAL A 17 0.22 7.78 -1.02
CA VAL A 17 -1.01 7.39 -1.74
C VAL A 17 -0.69 6.38 -2.83
N ILE A 18 -1.29 5.20 -2.75
CA ILE A 18 -1.14 4.11 -3.73
C ILE A 18 -2.46 3.93 -4.46
N ARG A 19 -2.43 3.85 -5.78
CA ARG A 19 -3.62 3.53 -6.55
C ARG A 19 -3.86 2.01 -6.54
N ALA A 20 -4.96 1.60 -5.94
CA ALA A 20 -5.41 0.22 -5.88
C ALA A 20 -5.54 -0.38 -7.28
N GLU A 21 -5.29 -1.68 -7.38
CA GLU A 21 -5.51 -2.50 -8.58
C GLU A 21 -4.69 -2.09 -9.83
N GLN A 22 -3.92 -0.99 -9.75
CA GLN A 22 -3.10 -0.47 -10.85
C GLN A 22 -1.62 -0.43 -10.51
N THR A 23 -1.27 -0.16 -9.26
CA THR A 23 0.14 -0.10 -8.85
C THR A 23 0.65 -1.49 -8.43
N PRO A 24 1.67 -2.06 -9.10
CA PRO A 24 2.24 -3.35 -8.72
C PRO A 24 2.90 -3.30 -7.33
N ARG A 25 2.82 -4.42 -6.58
CA ARG A 25 3.37 -4.53 -5.23
C ARG A 25 4.87 -4.24 -5.19
N GLU A 26 5.62 -4.69 -6.19
CA GLU A 26 7.07 -4.50 -6.26
C GLU A 26 7.42 -3.02 -6.48
N ALA A 27 6.58 -2.27 -7.20
CA ALA A 27 6.77 -0.83 -7.39
C ALA A 27 6.56 -0.08 -6.06
N VAL A 28 5.55 -0.48 -5.28
CA VAL A 28 5.32 0.05 -3.93
C VAL A 28 6.51 -0.21 -3.02
N ILE A 29 7.01 -1.45 -2.99
CA ILE A 29 8.16 -1.82 -2.14
C ILE A 29 9.41 -1.04 -2.53
N ARG A 30 9.70 -0.90 -3.84
CA ARG A 30 10.83 -0.10 -4.30
C ARG A 30 10.70 1.37 -3.90
N ALA A 31 9.50 1.94 -3.98
CA ALA A 31 9.26 3.32 -3.56
C ALA A 31 9.46 3.49 -2.04
N ILE A 32 8.93 2.57 -1.22
CA ILE A 32 9.12 2.59 0.23
C ILE A 32 10.59 2.40 0.62
N ASN A 33 11.35 1.60 -0.11
CA ASN A 33 12.79 1.43 0.15
C ASN A 33 13.62 2.64 -0.29
N HIS A 34 13.12 3.41 -1.25
CA HIS A 34 13.80 4.61 -1.75
C HIS A 34 13.49 5.83 -0.87
N LEU A 35 12.27 5.92 -0.36
CA LEU A 35 11.86 6.90 0.63
C LEU A 35 12.31 6.45 2.03
N ASN A 36 12.54 7.38 2.94
CA ASN A 36 12.76 6.99 4.33
C ASN A 36 11.42 6.54 4.96
N ALA A 37 11.28 5.23 5.19
CA ALA A 37 10.06 4.64 5.73
C ALA A 37 9.64 5.25 7.08
N GLU A 38 10.59 5.75 7.87
CA GLU A 38 10.32 6.41 9.17
C GLU A 38 9.55 7.72 9.01
N GLN A 39 9.65 8.38 7.86
CA GLN A 39 8.91 9.62 7.58
C GLN A 39 7.52 9.36 7.02
N ILE A 40 7.17 8.10 6.69
CA ILE A 40 5.83 7.76 6.19
C ILE A 40 4.87 7.62 7.38
N LEU A 41 4.01 8.61 7.56
CA LEU A 41 2.99 8.63 8.62
C LEU A 41 1.90 7.57 8.39
N GLY A 42 1.68 7.20 7.13
CA GLY A 42 0.69 6.21 6.75
C GLY A 42 0.56 6.05 5.25
N ILE A 43 -0.29 5.10 4.85
CA ILE A 43 -0.55 4.74 3.46
C ILE A 43 -2.05 4.86 3.17
N VAL A 44 -2.40 5.50 2.05
CA VAL A 44 -3.77 5.54 1.53
C VAL A 44 -3.84 4.68 0.29
N LEU A 45 -4.62 3.61 0.35
CA LEU A 45 -4.97 2.82 -0.83
C LEU A 45 -6.20 3.45 -1.51
N ASN A 46 -5.97 4.20 -2.57
CA ASN A 46 -6.98 4.97 -3.30
C ASN A 46 -7.57 4.18 -4.47
N ALA A 47 -8.77 4.55 -4.95
CA ALA A 47 -9.46 3.90 -6.08
C ALA A 47 -9.76 2.41 -5.86
N THR A 48 -9.97 2.00 -4.60
CA THR A 48 -10.47 0.67 -4.30
C THR A 48 -11.89 0.54 -4.85
N ARG A 49 -12.18 -0.58 -5.52
CA ARG A 49 -13.56 -0.88 -5.91
C ARG A 49 -14.37 -1.23 -4.66
N ALA A 50 -15.61 -0.73 -4.61
CA ALA A 50 -16.55 -1.18 -3.60
C ALA A 50 -16.74 -2.69 -3.79
N ARG A 51 -16.39 -3.48 -2.76
CA ARG A 51 -16.52 -4.92 -2.81
C ARG A 51 -18.00 -5.26 -2.95
N SER A 52 -18.36 -5.91 -4.06
CA SER A 52 -19.65 -6.58 -4.17
C SER A 52 -19.75 -7.68 -3.11
N GLU A 53 -20.95 -8.17 -2.79
CA GLU A 53 -21.09 -9.30 -1.88
C GLU A 53 -20.29 -10.53 -2.35
N ASN A 54 -20.23 -10.75 -3.67
CA ASN A 54 -19.38 -11.80 -4.25
C ASN A 54 -17.90 -11.60 -3.98
N ASP A 55 -17.40 -10.36 -4.05
CA ASP A 55 -16.00 -10.06 -3.74
C ASP A 55 -15.68 -10.30 -2.25
N LYS A 56 -16.66 -10.08 -1.36
CA LYS A 56 -16.53 -10.38 0.08
C LYS A 56 -16.40 -11.89 0.31
N TYR A 57 -17.23 -12.71 -0.34
CA TYR A 57 -17.12 -14.17 -0.28
C TYR A 57 -15.80 -14.68 -0.84
N TYR A 58 -15.34 -14.13 -1.97
CA TYR A 58 -14.06 -14.50 -2.57
C TYR A 58 -12.88 -14.12 -1.67
N TYR A 59 -12.90 -12.92 -1.10
CA TYR A 59 -11.89 -12.46 -0.15
C TYR A 59 -11.84 -13.32 1.10
N TYR A 60 -12.99 -13.68 1.67
CA TYR A 60 -13.07 -14.56 2.82
C TYR A 60 -12.51 -15.96 2.51
N SER A 61 -12.82 -16.50 1.33
CA SER A 61 -12.26 -17.78 0.86
C SER A 61 -10.75 -17.70 0.67
N TYR A 62 -10.25 -16.60 0.09
CA TYR A 62 -8.81 -16.36 -0.08
C TYR A 62 -8.10 -16.27 1.27
N TYR A 63 -8.59 -15.45 2.20
CA TYR A 63 -8.01 -15.34 3.54
C TYR A 63 -8.08 -16.65 4.31
N ARG A 64 -9.15 -17.43 4.17
CA ARG A 64 -9.24 -18.77 4.77
C ARG A 64 -8.18 -19.69 4.17
N ARG A 65 -8.04 -19.72 2.85
CA ARG A 65 -7.10 -20.61 2.15
C ARG A 65 -5.63 -20.29 2.42
N TYR A 66 -5.28 -19.02 2.58
CA TYR A 66 -3.91 -18.58 2.84
C TYR A 66 -3.61 -18.39 4.34
N GLY A 67 -4.60 -18.08 5.16
CA GLY A 67 -4.46 -17.98 6.63
C GLY A 67 -4.34 -19.33 7.33
N PHE A 68 -4.78 -20.44 6.71
CA PHE A 68 -4.53 -21.80 7.20
C PHE A 68 -3.15 -22.36 6.80
N LYS A 69 -2.33 -21.61 6.04
CA LYS A 69 -0.99 -22.05 5.63
C LYS A 69 0.16 -21.51 6.50
N GLU A 70 -0.16 -20.68 7.50
CA GLU A 70 0.79 -20.21 8.52
C GLU A 70 0.32 -20.62 9.93
N GLY A 71 0.03 -21.91 10.11
CA GLY A 71 -0.19 -22.55 11.40
C GLY A 71 0.68 -23.78 11.57
#